data_AF-A0A523NZ47-F1
#
_entry.id   AF-A0A523NZ47-F1
#
_cell.length_a   1.000
_cell.length_b   1.000
_cell.length_c   1.000
_cell.angle_alpha   90.00
_cell.angle_beta   90.00
_cell.angle_gamma   90.00
#
_symmetry.space_group_name_H-M   'P 1'
#
loop_
_entity.id
_entity.type
_entity.pdbx_description
1 polymer ?
#
loop_
_entity_poly.entity_id
_entity_poly.type
_entity_poly.pdbx_seq_one_letter_code
_entity_poly.pdbx_strand_id
1 'polypeptide(L)'
;MSAEDNVGAERAKANAPLELPNVAHGAWWAYLAMLDSKQAHYGCLERLDFKYRHGGTRTLAEGAQLETLLAAHDRCVREFASAIKALGAAEPAARDVLITLMSEIVQVDKGAAH
;
A
#
# COMPACT_ATOMS: atom_id res chain seq x y z
N MET A 1 -19.62 -2.69 16.79
CA MET A 1 -19.04 -2.75 15.43
C MET A 1 -19.34 -1.39 14.80
N SER A 2 -18.47 -0.41 15.05
CA SER A 2 -18.71 0.98 14.69
C SER A 2 -18.25 1.21 13.25
N ALA A 3 -19.13 1.76 12.42
CA ALA A 3 -18.90 2.05 11.02
C ALA A 3 -18.04 3.31 10.78
N GLU A 4 -17.42 3.86 11.82
CA GLU A 4 -16.74 5.15 11.79
C GLU A 4 -15.23 5.03 11.51
N ASP A 5 -14.62 3.87 11.75
CA ASP A 5 -13.18 3.65 11.51
C ASP A 5 -12.82 3.45 10.03
N ASN A 6 -13.81 3.17 9.16
CA ASN A 6 -13.54 2.90 7.73
C ASN A 6 -13.52 4.18 6.86
N VAL A 7 -14.06 5.30 7.36
CA VAL A 7 -14.23 6.54 6.58
C VAL A 7 -12.92 7.32 6.43
N GLY A 8 -11.99 7.19 7.38
CA GLY A 8 -10.68 7.85 7.33
C GLY A 8 -9.75 7.27 6.25
N ALA A 9 -9.74 5.93 6.11
CA ALA A 9 -8.91 5.23 5.14
C ALA A 9 -9.42 5.39 3.70
N GLU A 10 -10.75 5.46 3.49
CA GLU A 10 -11.33 5.68 2.16
C GLU A 10 -11.17 7.12 1.64
N ARG A 11 -11.17 8.14 2.53
CA ARG A 11 -10.96 9.54 2.12
C ARG A 11 -9.53 9.84 1.69
N ALA A 12 -8.53 9.21 2.29
CA ALA A 12 -7.13 9.36 1.90
C ALA A 12 -6.82 8.75 0.51
N LYS A 13 -7.66 7.81 0.04
CA LYS A 13 -7.54 7.20 -1.29
C LYS A 13 -8.12 8.05 -2.42
N ALA A 14 -8.98 9.01 -2.12
CA ALA A 14 -9.73 9.75 -3.15
C ALA A 14 -9.01 11.00 -3.68
N ASN A 15 -8.07 11.58 -2.93
CA ASN A 15 -7.31 12.76 -3.36
C ASN A 15 -5.88 12.72 -2.81
N ALA A 16 -4.92 13.22 -3.60
CA ALA A 16 -3.61 13.54 -3.07
C ALA A 16 -3.75 14.58 -1.94
N PRO A 17 -2.95 14.48 -0.86
CA PRO A 17 -3.00 15.45 0.22
C PRO A 17 -2.83 16.87 -0.33
N LEU A 18 -3.58 17.81 0.24
CA LEU A 18 -3.64 19.22 -0.22
C LEU A 18 -2.26 19.91 -0.21
N GLU A 19 -1.34 19.41 0.60
CA GLU A 19 0.04 19.92 0.73
C GLU A 19 1.02 19.31 -0.28
N LEU A 20 0.61 18.28 -1.03
CA LEU A 20 1.46 17.60 -1.99
C LEU A 20 1.45 18.32 -3.35
N PRO A 21 2.60 18.79 -3.86
CA PRO A 21 2.68 19.40 -5.19
C PRO A 21 2.15 18.46 -6.28
N ASN A 22 1.45 19.00 -7.28
CA ASN A 22 0.88 18.22 -8.39
C ASN A 22 1.90 17.32 -9.10
N VAL A 23 3.15 17.78 -9.22
CA VAL A 23 4.26 17.01 -9.82
C VAL A 23 4.56 15.71 -9.07
N ALA A 24 4.24 15.63 -7.77
CA ALA A 24 4.47 14.46 -6.94
C ALA A 24 3.26 13.49 -6.91
N HIS A 25 2.11 13.86 -7.49
CA HIS A 25 0.90 13.03 -7.46
C HIS A 25 1.12 11.66 -8.09
N GLY A 26 1.88 11.57 -9.19
CA GLY A 26 2.19 10.28 -9.83
C GLY A 26 2.94 9.32 -8.90
N ALA A 27 3.93 9.81 -8.15
CA ALA A 27 4.66 9.02 -7.18
C ALA A 27 3.80 8.66 -5.96
N TRP A 28 2.91 9.57 -5.53
CA TRP A 28 1.93 9.30 -4.48
C TRP A 28 0.95 8.19 -4.84
N TRP A 29 0.38 8.20 -6.05
CA TRP A 29 -0.52 7.13 -6.50
C TRP A 29 0.19 5.79 -6.61
N ALA A 30 1.44 5.77 -7.09
CA ALA A 30 2.25 4.55 -7.13
C ALA A 30 2.55 4.02 -5.71
N TYR A 31 2.78 4.91 -4.73
CA TYR A 31 2.94 4.54 -3.34
C TYR A 31 1.66 3.90 -2.76
N LEU A 32 0.50 4.52 -2.97
CA LEU A 32 -0.78 3.96 -2.52
C LEU A 32 -1.07 2.59 -3.16
N ALA A 33 -0.80 2.43 -4.46
CA ALA A 33 -0.94 1.13 -5.13
C ALA A 33 0.00 0.06 -4.55
N MET A 34 1.22 0.44 -4.14
CA MET A 34 2.15 -0.44 -3.44
C MET A 34 1.62 -0.86 -2.06
N LEU A 35 1.03 0.06 -1.29
CA LEU A 35 0.40 -0.26 -0.01
C LEU A 35 -0.80 -1.20 -0.18
N ASP A 36 -1.67 -0.92 -1.16
CA ASP A 36 -2.85 -1.73 -1.43
C ASP A 36 -2.49 -3.15 -1.88
N SER A 37 -1.50 -3.28 -2.77
CA SER A 37 -1.01 -4.60 -3.21
C SER A 37 -0.37 -5.39 -2.06
N LYS A 38 0.35 -4.70 -1.16
CA LYS A 38 0.89 -5.32 0.07
C LYS A 38 -0.24 -5.83 0.95
N GLN A 39 -1.23 -5.01 1.24
CA GLN A 39 -2.37 -5.38 2.08
C GLN A 39 -3.15 -6.56 1.48
N ALA A 40 -3.35 -6.58 0.16
CA ALA A 40 -4.01 -7.68 -0.53
C ALA A 40 -3.23 -9.00 -0.39
N HIS A 41 -1.90 -8.96 -0.50
CA HIS A 41 -1.06 -10.15 -0.33
C HIS A 41 -1.09 -10.68 1.11
N TYR A 42 -0.89 -9.81 2.11
CA TYR A 42 -0.91 -10.22 3.52
C TYR A 42 -2.31 -10.66 3.99
N GLY A 43 -3.37 -9.96 3.58
CA GLY A 43 -4.75 -10.39 3.88
C GLY A 43 -5.08 -11.76 3.27
N CYS A 44 -4.50 -12.10 2.10
CA CYS A 44 -4.61 -13.44 1.55
C CYS A 44 -3.91 -14.48 2.43
N LEU A 45 -2.67 -14.19 2.87
CA LEU A 45 -1.91 -15.07 3.77
C LEU A 45 -2.64 -15.32 5.09
N GLU A 46 -3.17 -14.27 5.72
CA GLU A 46 -3.93 -14.38 6.99
C GLU A 46 -5.18 -15.26 6.83
N ARG A 47 -5.93 -15.06 5.75
CA ARG A 47 -7.12 -15.88 5.45
C ARG A 47 -6.76 -17.34 5.24
N LEU A 48 -5.64 -17.63 4.57
CA LEU A 48 -5.17 -18.99 4.34
C LEU A 48 -4.63 -19.63 5.62
N ASP A 49 -3.87 -18.89 6.42
CA ASP A 49 -3.40 -19.35 7.72
C ASP A 49 -4.57 -19.71 8.64
N PHE A 50 -5.60 -18.86 8.72
CA PHE A 50 -6.84 -19.17 9.43
C PHE A 50 -7.48 -20.46 8.90
N LYS A 51 -7.69 -20.57 7.59
CA LYS A 51 -8.27 -21.77 6.97
C LYS A 51 -7.50 -23.04 7.36
N TYR A 52 -6.18 -23.02 7.28
CA TYR A 52 -5.35 -24.20 7.54
C TYR A 52 -5.29 -24.56 9.02
N ARG A 53 -5.36 -23.58 9.93
CA ARG A 53 -5.49 -23.82 11.38
C ARG A 53 -6.82 -24.47 11.76
N HIS A 54 -7.87 -24.25 10.97
CA HIS A 54 -9.21 -24.80 11.20
C HIS A 54 -9.51 -26.06 10.36
N GLY A 55 -8.47 -26.79 9.94
CA GLY A 55 -8.60 -28.09 9.27
C GLY A 55 -8.90 -28.02 7.77
N GLY A 56 -8.90 -26.82 7.18
CA GLY A 56 -9.03 -26.65 5.74
C GLY A 56 -7.76 -27.12 5.01
N THR A 57 -7.94 -27.66 3.80
CA THR A 57 -6.84 -28.19 2.99
C THR A 57 -6.28 -27.14 2.04
N ARG A 58 -4.97 -27.17 1.80
CA ARG A 58 -4.28 -26.39 0.77
C ARG A 58 -4.72 -26.81 -0.63
N THR A 59 -4.88 -25.83 -1.52
CA THR A 59 -5.22 -26.06 -2.93
C THR A 59 -4.21 -25.38 -3.87
N LEU A 60 -4.11 -25.89 -5.10
CA LEU A 60 -3.26 -25.28 -6.13
C LEU A 60 -3.73 -23.87 -6.51
N ALA A 61 -5.05 -23.63 -6.48
CA ALA A 61 -5.63 -22.32 -6.77
C ALA A 61 -5.18 -21.25 -5.75
N GLU A 62 -5.05 -21.62 -4.48
CA GLU A 62 -4.56 -20.72 -3.42
C GLU A 62 -3.08 -20.38 -3.61
N GLY A 63 -2.26 -21.36 -4.03
CA GLY A 63 -0.87 -21.11 -4.40
C GLY A 63 -0.75 -20.14 -5.57
N ALA A 64 -1.48 -20.39 -6.66
CA ALA A 64 -1.50 -19.51 -7.83
C ALA A 64 -2.01 -18.09 -7.50
N GLN A 65 -2.99 -17.97 -6.59
CA GLN A 65 -3.47 -16.69 -6.11
C GLN A 65 -2.37 -15.92 -5.35
N LEU A 66 -1.65 -16.58 -4.45
CA LEU A 66 -0.55 -15.94 -3.70
C LEU A 66 0.58 -15.47 -4.64
N GLU A 67 0.97 -16.28 -5.61
CA GLU A 67 1.96 -15.93 -6.61
C GLU A 67 1.52 -14.73 -7.45
N THR A 68 0.25 -14.70 -7.86
CA THR A 68 -0.32 -13.57 -8.62
C THR A 68 -0.28 -12.28 -7.80
N LEU A 69 -0.68 -12.33 -6.52
CA LEU A 69 -0.66 -11.17 -5.63
C LEU A 69 0.77 -10.69 -5.36
N LEU A 70 1.73 -11.61 -5.21
CA LEU A 70 3.13 -11.28 -5.02
C LEU A 70 3.70 -10.60 -6.28
N ALA A 71 3.45 -11.15 -7.47
CA ALA A 71 3.89 -10.56 -8.72
C ALA A 71 3.29 -9.17 -8.96
N ALA A 72 2.03 -8.95 -8.55
CA ALA A 72 1.39 -7.64 -8.58
C ALA A 72 2.09 -6.66 -7.62
N HIS A 73 2.40 -7.09 -6.40
CA HIS A 73 3.14 -6.26 -5.44
C HIS A 73 4.53 -5.89 -5.97
N ASP A 74 5.28 -6.84 -6.51
CA ASP A 74 6.60 -6.60 -7.10
C ASP A 74 6.55 -5.58 -8.24
N ARG A 75 5.48 -5.62 -9.05
CA ARG A 75 5.24 -4.62 -10.08
C ARG A 75 5.00 -3.24 -9.47
N CYS A 76 4.13 -3.11 -8.47
CA CYS A 76 3.87 -1.84 -7.81
C CYS A 76 5.13 -1.26 -7.13
N VAL A 77 5.96 -2.10 -6.52
CA VAL A 77 7.26 -1.69 -5.94
C VAL A 77 8.16 -1.09 -7.01
N ARG A 78 8.27 -1.73 -8.19
CA ARG A 78 9.08 -1.19 -9.30
C ARG A 78 8.52 0.11 -9.86
N GLU A 79 7.20 0.21 -10.01
CA GLU A 79 6.52 1.41 -10.49
C GLU A 79 6.75 2.59 -9.52
N PHE A 80 6.57 2.36 -8.22
CA PHE A 80 6.86 3.37 -7.20
C PHE A 80 8.33 3.78 -7.18
N ALA A 81 9.26 2.81 -7.22
CA ALA A 81 10.71 3.09 -7.25
C ALA A 81 11.11 3.92 -8.47
N SER A 82 10.49 3.66 -9.64
CA SER A 82 10.69 4.46 -10.83
C SER A 82 10.13 5.88 -10.68
N ALA A 83 8.89 6.00 -10.17
CA ALA A 83 8.22 7.28 -10.01
C ALA A 83 8.93 8.20 -9.01
N ILE A 84 9.37 7.67 -7.86
CA ILE A 84 10.09 8.46 -6.84
C ILE A 84 11.47 8.90 -7.34
N LYS A 85 12.15 8.06 -8.13
CA LYS A 85 13.42 8.39 -8.76
C LYS A 85 13.25 9.50 -9.81
N ALA A 86 12.24 9.39 -10.66
CA ALA A 86 11.92 10.40 -11.67
C ALA A 86 11.55 11.74 -11.01
N LEU A 87 10.71 11.71 -9.97
CA LEU A 87 10.38 12.90 -9.18
C LEU A 87 11.63 13.53 -8.55
N GLY A 88 12.51 12.72 -7.97
CA GLY A 88 13.76 13.21 -7.38
C GLY A 88 14.73 13.84 -8.38
N ALA A 89 14.68 13.44 -9.65
CA ALA A 89 15.49 14.04 -10.71
C ALA A 89 14.88 15.34 -11.26
N ALA A 90 13.55 15.41 -11.34
CA ALA A 90 12.84 16.58 -11.88
C ALA A 90 12.65 17.67 -10.82
N GLU A 91 12.20 17.31 -9.62
CA GLU A 91 11.77 18.22 -8.56
C GLU A 91 12.14 17.68 -7.17
N PRO A 92 13.42 17.83 -6.74
CA PRO A 92 13.92 17.27 -5.48
C PRO A 92 13.13 17.72 -4.25
N ALA A 93 12.69 18.98 -4.20
CA ALA A 93 11.91 19.52 -3.08
C ALA A 93 10.54 18.83 -2.97
N ALA A 94 9.88 18.53 -4.10
CA ALA A 94 8.61 17.82 -4.09
C ALA A 94 8.75 16.35 -3.67
N ARG A 95 9.88 15.71 -4.02
CA ARG A 95 10.24 14.38 -3.49
C ARG A 95 10.36 14.41 -1.97
N ASP A 96 11.04 15.42 -1.41
CA ASP A 96 11.28 15.49 0.03
C ASP A 96 9.96 15.70 0.81
N VAL A 97 9.04 16.53 0.28
CA VAL A 97 7.68 16.66 0.83
C VAL A 97 6.94 15.30 0.84
N LEU A 98 7.02 14.56 -0.27
CA LEU A 98 6.40 13.23 -0.36
C LEU A 98 7.01 12.25 0.66
N ILE A 99 8.33 12.26 0.86
CA ILE A 99 9.01 11.38 1.83
C ILE A 99 8.58 11.70 3.27
N THR A 100 8.47 12.98 3.62
CA THR A 100 7.97 13.41 4.94
C THR A 100 6.56 12.88 5.18
N LEU A 101 5.66 13.11 4.23
CA LEU A 101 4.28 12.63 4.30
C LEU A 101 4.20 11.09 4.45
N MET A 102 4.99 10.35 3.67
CA MET A 102 5.04 8.88 3.78
C MET A 102 5.50 8.42 5.17
N SER A 103 6.44 9.15 5.76
CA SER A 103 6.96 8.84 7.09
C SER A 103 5.89 9.04 8.17
N GLU A 104 5.06 10.07 8.05
CA GLU A 104 3.95 10.32 8.98
C GLU A 104 2.89 9.22 8.93
N ILE A 105 2.54 8.75 7.72
CA ILE A 105 1.57 7.66 7.52
C ILE A 105 2.05 6.37 8.20
N VAL A 106 3.34 6.04 8.05
CA VAL A 106 3.94 4.84 8.65
C VAL A 106 3.94 4.89 10.19
N GLN A 107 3.95 6.07 10.81
CA GLN A 107 3.87 6.21 12.27
C GLN A 107 2.45 5.97 12.80
N VAL A 108 1.42 6.31 12.02
CA VAL A 108 0.01 6.09 12.41
C VAL A 108 -0.31 4.58 12.44
N ASP A 109 0.18 3.80 11.48
CA ASP A 109 0.01 2.34 11.45
C ASP A 109 0.66 1.63 12.64
N LYS A 110 1.72 2.19 13.23
CA LYS A 110 2.36 1.65 14.45
C LYS A 110 1.64 2.02 15.74
N GLY A 111 0.89 3.13 15.75
CA GLY A 111 0.16 3.62 16.92
C GLY A 111 -1.17 2.92 17.17
N ALA A 112 -1.77 2.29 16.15
CA ALA A 112 -3.04 1.58 16.26
C ALA A 112 -2.93 0.11 16.72
N ALA A 113 -1.71 -0.37 17.03
CA ALA A 113 -1.43 -1.76 17.41
C ALA A 113 -1.18 -1.95 18.93
N HIS A 114 -1.67 -1.05 19.78
CA HIS A 114 -1.55 -1.15 21.24
C HIS A 114 -2.90 -1.30 21.96
#